data_AF-A0A7V7X5V4-F1
#
_entry.id   AF-A0A7V7X5V4-F1
#
_cell.length_a   1.000
_cell.length_b   1.000
_cell.length_c   1.000
_cell.angle_alpha   90.00
_cell.angle_beta   90.00
_cell.angle_gamma   90.00
#
_symmetry.space_group_name_H-M   'P 1'
#
loop_
_entity.id
_entity.type
_entity.pdbx_description
1 polymer ?
#
loop_
_entity_poly.entity_id
_entity_poly.type
_entity_poly.pdbx_seq_one_letter_code
_entity_poly.pdbx_strand_id
1 'polypeptide(L)'
;MSAPEIALAIGVVAVLIAGMMFWPQRGLLAKWRQIRIGTARAFLEDALKHLYDCEYTGISCTVHSVSGALGVDGGQSTDVIEKLESMGLVSSKEPSGLALTPNGRAYALRVIRIHRLWERYLADETGLEETDWHQEAENIEHRMTAAQANELAARMGNPIIDPHGDPIPNSTGEIKPLDGIPLSSLKPGEIAEIVHIEDEPKAAYAQLVAQRLHIGQQIRMIEIEQVRIRFEADGEECVLAPLLATHLTVRKIERNEEAQTSFRTLNTLADGEEAVVAGVSRACRGIQRRRLLDLGIVPGSSISAEIRGAGGDPVGYRIRGALVALRETQSKQIFIKEKDVINERYN
;
A
#
# COMPACT_ATOMS: atom_id res chain seq x y z
N MET A 1 34.28 37.19 -50.99
CA MET A 1 34.93 35.92 -50.59
C MET A 1 35.38 35.21 -51.85
N SER A 2 36.62 34.72 -51.87
CA SER A 2 37.10 33.89 -52.96
C SER A 2 36.44 32.51 -52.92
N ALA A 3 36.30 31.82 -54.07
CA ALA A 3 35.76 30.45 -54.14
C ALA A 3 36.34 29.47 -53.08
N PRO A 4 37.66 29.50 -52.77
CA PRO A 4 38.22 28.63 -51.73
C PRO A 4 37.80 29.01 -50.30
N GLU A 5 37.54 30.28 -50.00
CA GLU A 5 37.06 30.70 -48.67
C GLU A 5 35.65 30.19 -48.38
N ILE A 6 34.78 30.17 -49.40
CA ILE A 6 33.42 29.64 -49.27
C ILE A 6 33.46 28.11 -49.06
N ALA A 7 34.29 27.39 -49.81
CA ALA A 7 34.46 25.95 -49.65
C ALA A 7 34.99 25.58 -48.25
N LEU A 8 35.96 26.35 -47.73
CA LEU A 8 36.49 26.18 -46.38
C LEU A 8 35.41 26.42 -45.33
N ALA A 9 34.63 27.50 -45.45
CA ALA A 9 33.54 27.82 -44.52
C ALA A 9 32.48 26.71 -44.48
N ILE A 10 32.08 26.18 -45.64
CA ILE A 10 31.14 25.06 -45.74
C ILE A 10 31.73 23.80 -45.09
N GLY A 11 33.00 23.49 -45.34
CA GLY A 11 33.68 22.34 -44.73
C GLY A 11 33.73 22.42 -43.20
N VAL A 12 34.04 23.60 -42.65
CA VAL A 12 34.06 23.83 -41.20
C VAL A 12 32.66 23.65 -40.60
N VAL A 13 31.63 24.23 -41.22
CA VAL A 13 30.24 24.06 -40.76
C VAL A 13 29.80 22.60 -40.83
N ALA A 14 30.14 21.87 -41.88
CA ALA A 14 29.83 20.45 -42.02
C ALA A 14 30.49 19.60 -40.91
N VAL A 15 31.76 19.89 -40.57
CA VAL A 15 32.46 19.22 -39.47
C VAL A 15 31.84 19.55 -38.11
N LEU A 16 31.41 20.81 -37.89
CA LEU A 16 30.72 21.20 -36.66
C LEU A 16 29.35 20.51 -36.52
N ILE A 17 28.57 20.42 -37.61
CA ILE A 17 27.29 19.69 -37.64
C ILE A 17 27.51 18.19 -37.42
N ALA A 18 28.49 17.59 -38.09
CA ALA A 18 28.84 16.19 -37.89
C ALA A 18 29.29 15.94 -36.44
N GLY A 19 30.11 16.83 -35.89
CA GLY A 19 30.49 16.85 -34.48
C GLY A 19 29.25 16.85 -33.57
N MET A 20 28.31 17.77 -33.77
CA MET A 20 27.07 17.84 -32.98
C MET A 20 26.15 16.62 -33.17
N MET A 21 26.10 16.04 -34.37
CA MET A 21 25.20 14.93 -34.69
C MET A 21 25.73 13.58 -34.18
N PHE A 22 27.03 13.34 -34.32
CA PHE A 22 27.70 12.08 -33.99
C PHE A 22 28.54 12.12 -32.70
N TRP A 23 28.51 13.23 -31.93
CA TRP A 23 29.27 13.30 -30.69
C TRP A 23 28.93 12.14 -29.75
N PRO A 24 29.92 11.39 -29.25
CA PRO A 24 29.66 10.27 -28.36
C PRO A 24 28.91 10.72 -27.11
N GLN A 25 27.86 9.97 -26.75
CA GLN A 25 26.96 10.17 -25.60
C GLN A 25 26.11 11.46 -25.56
N ARG A 26 26.44 12.51 -26.32
CA ARG A 26 25.70 13.80 -26.28
C ARG A 26 25.13 14.25 -27.62
N GLY A 27 25.56 13.63 -28.72
CA GLY A 27 25.11 13.99 -30.07
C GLY A 27 23.65 13.64 -30.31
N LEU A 28 23.05 14.29 -31.31
CA LEU A 28 21.62 14.11 -31.65
C LEU A 28 21.27 12.65 -31.93
N LEU A 29 22.14 11.90 -32.62
CA LEU A 29 21.92 10.47 -32.89
C LEU A 29 21.99 9.61 -31.62
N ALA A 30 22.89 9.94 -30.69
CA ALA A 30 22.99 9.25 -29.41
C ALA A 30 21.73 9.47 -28.56
N LYS A 31 21.22 10.71 -28.50
CA LYS A 31 19.96 11.05 -27.82
C LYS A 31 18.76 10.36 -28.47
N TRP A 32 18.66 10.40 -29.79
CA TRP A 32 17.58 9.74 -30.52
C TRP A 32 17.59 8.22 -30.32
N ARG A 33 18.78 7.61 -30.34
CA ARG A 33 18.95 6.17 -30.05
C ARG A 33 18.58 5.84 -28.60
N GLN A 34 18.98 6.66 -27.62
CA GLN A 34 18.62 6.48 -26.22
C GLN A 34 17.11 6.58 -26.00
N ILE A 35 16.45 7.57 -26.62
CA ILE A 35 14.98 7.73 -26.56
C ILE A 35 14.31 6.48 -27.15
N ARG A 36 14.72 6.04 -28.35
CA ARG A 36 14.15 4.83 -28.98
C ARG A 36 14.35 3.55 -28.17
N ILE A 37 15.52 3.35 -27.57
CA ILE A 37 15.79 2.18 -26.73
C ILE A 37 14.95 2.25 -25.45
N GLY A 38 14.83 3.43 -24.84
CA GLY A 38 14.00 3.65 -23.66
C GLY A 38 12.52 3.33 -23.92
N THR A 39 11.98 3.77 -25.06
CA THR A 39 10.59 3.47 -25.44
C THR A 39 10.38 1.99 -25.71
N ALA A 40 11.32 1.31 -26.37
CA ALA A 40 11.19 -0.13 -26.65
C ALA A 40 11.19 -0.97 -25.37
N ARG A 41 12.01 -0.60 -24.38
CA ARG A 41 12.03 -1.28 -23.07
C ARG A 41 10.72 -1.08 -22.32
N ALA A 42 10.17 0.14 -22.30
CA ALA A 42 8.89 0.44 -21.66
C ALA A 42 7.78 -0.49 -22.19
N PHE A 43 7.58 -0.56 -23.50
CA PHE A 43 6.56 -1.45 -24.09
C PHE A 43 6.69 -2.92 -23.69
N LEU A 44 7.91 -3.45 -23.61
CA LEU A 44 8.13 -4.84 -23.17
C LEU A 44 7.77 -5.01 -21.68
N GLU A 45 8.12 -4.03 -20.85
CA GLU A 45 7.87 -4.06 -19.41
C GLU A 45 6.39 -3.86 -19.07
N ASP A 46 5.70 -2.95 -19.77
CA ASP A 46 4.26 -2.72 -19.66
C ASP A 46 3.46 -3.94 -20.10
N ALA A 47 3.90 -4.62 -21.18
CA ALA A 47 3.30 -5.88 -21.60
C ALA A 47 3.45 -6.97 -20.54
N LEU A 48 4.62 -7.05 -19.88
CA LEU A 48 4.85 -7.99 -18.79
C LEU A 48 3.99 -7.67 -17.55
N LYS A 49 3.81 -6.38 -17.20
CA LYS A 49 2.87 -5.95 -16.14
C LYS A 49 1.45 -6.41 -16.46
N HIS A 50 0.94 -6.09 -17.65
CA HIS A 50 -0.40 -6.48 -18.05
C HIS A 50 -0.62 -8.01 -18.05
N LEU A 51 0.36 -8.78 -18.55
CA LEU A 51 0.29 -10.25 -18.50
C LEU A 51 0.28 -10.78 -17.06
N TYR A 52 1.00 -10.12 -16.14
CA TYR A 52 0.97 -10.45 -14.73
C TYR A 52 -0.39 -10.14 -14.10
N ASP A 53 -1.02 -9.02 -14.46
CA ASP A 53 -2.35 -8.66 -13.95
C ASP A 53 -3.41 -9.66 -14.41
N CYS A 54 -3.34 -10.12 -15.66
CA CYS A 54 -4.14 -11.25 -16.15
C CYS A 54 -3.94 -12.52 -15.32
N GLU A 55 -2.68 -12.90 -15.05
CA GLU A 55 -2.35 -14.07 -14.21
C GLU A 55 -2.92 -13.92 -12.79
N TYR A 56 -2.75 -12.74 -12.19
CA TYR A 56 -3.18 -12.43 -10.82
C TYR A 56 -4.70 -12.43 -10.67
N THR A 57 -5.42 -11.91 -11.67
CA THR A 57 -6.89 -11.87 -11.71
C THR A 57 -7.51 -13.18 -12.20
N GLY A 58 -6.71 -14.13 -12.69
CA GLY A 58 -7.18 -15.40 -13.25
C GLY A 58 -7.91 -15.26 -14.59
N ILE A 59 -7.63 -14.18 -15.33
CA ILE A 59 -8.22 -13.88 -16.63
C ILE A 59 -7.26 -14.31 -17.75
N SER A 60 -7.79 -14.96 -18.78
CA SER A 60 -7.01 -15.33 -19.97
C SER A 60 -6.55 -14.09 -20.75
N CYS A 61 -5.24 -13.97 -20.96
CA CYS A 61 -4.65 -12.84 -21.67
C CYS A 61 -4.48 -13.13 -23.17
N THR A 62 -4.74 -12.12 -24.01
CA THR A 62 -4.73 -12.24 -25.48
C THR A 62 -3.88 -11.14 -26.12
N VAL A 63 -3.50 -11.31 -27.39
CA VAL A 63 -2.83 -10.23 -28.15
C VAL A 63 -3.68 -8.95 -28.17
N HIS A 64 -5.01 -9.09 -28.22
CA HIS A 64 -5.91 -7.94 -28.22
C HIS A 64 -5.95 -7.22 -26.87
N SER A 65 -5.89 -7.96 -25.74
CA SER A 65 -5.83 -7.33 -24.42
C SER A 65 -4.52 -6.55 -24.23
N VAL A 66 -3.40 -7.12 -24.68
CA VAL A 66 -2.08 -6.45 -24.69
C VAL A 66 -2.12 -5.18 -25.55
N SER A 67 -2.72 -5.24 -26.74
CA SER A 67 -2.92 -4.07 -27.61
C SER A 67 -3.71 -2.96 -26.92
N GLY A 68 -4.80 -3.31 -26.24
CA GLY A 68 -5.60 -2.37 -25.46
C GLY A 68 -4.82 -1.73 -24.31
N ALA A 69 -4.11 -2.54 -23.53
CA ALA A 69 -3.32 -2.08 -22.38
C ALA A 69 -2.16 -1.15 -22.79
N LEU A 70 -1.49 -1.45 -23.90
CA LEU A 70 -0.37 -0.65 -24.41
C LEU A 70 -0.81 0.55 -25.26
N GLY A 71 -2.08 0.64 -25.66
CA GLY A 71 -2.58 1.68 -26.56
C GLY A 71 -1.98 1.63 -27.96
N VAL A 72 -1.57 0.44 -28.43
CA VAL A 72 -0.93 0.23 -29.75
C VAL A 72 -1.77 -0.68 -30.64
N ASP A 73 -1.48 -0.71 -31.94
CA ASP A 73 -2.19 -1.61 -32.84
C ASP A 73 -1.79 -3.09 -32.64
N GLY A 74 -2.59 -3.99 -33.22
CA GLY A 74 -2.38 -5.43 -33.08
C GLY A 74 -1.08 -5.95 -33.69
N GLY A 75 -0.56 -5.30 -34.74
CA GLY A 75 0.74 -5.64 -35.34
C GLY A 75 1.88 -5.31 -34.39
N GLN A 76 1.89 -4.10 -33.83
CA GLN A 76 2.88 -3.69 -32.83
C GLN A 76 2.86 -4.57 -31.57
N SER A 77 1.66 -4.97 -31.14
CA SER A 77 1.50 -5.89 -30.00
C SER A 77 2.06 -7.27 -30.30
N THR A 78 1.88 -7.75 -31.54
CA THR A 78 2.43 -9.03 -31.99
C THR A 78 3.96 -8.97 -31.99
N ASP A 79 4.57 -7.89 -32.50
CA ASP A 79 6.02 -7.69 -32.46
C ASP A 79 6.57 -7.69 -31.02
N VAL A 80 5.87 -7.05 -30.08
CA VAL A 80 6.22 -7.04 -28.65
C VAL A 80 6.17 -8.45 -28.07
N ILE A 81 5.11 -9.21 -28.35
CA ILE A 81 4.94 -10.57 -27.85
C ILE A 81 6.00 -11.50 -28.43
N GLU A 82 6.22 -11.50 -29.74
CA GLU A 82 7.26 -12.29 -30.39
C GLU A 82 8.65 -11.97 -29.80
N LYS A 83 8.89 -10.70 -29.47
CA LYS A 83 10.11 -10.29 -28.81
C LYS A 83 10.24 -10.88 -27.41
N LEU A 84 9.19 -10.81 -26.60
CA LEU A 84 9.16 -11.42 -25.26
C LEU A 84 9.32 -12.94 -25.29
N GLU A 85 8.74 -13.62 -26.29
CA GLU A 85 8.92 -15.05 -26.51
C GLU A 85 10.36 -15.40 -26.90
N SER A 86 10.97 -14.62 -27.79
CA SER A 86 12.39 -14.80 -28.16
C SER A 86 13.35 -14.63 -26.98
N MET A 87 12.93 -13.87 -25.96
CA MET A 87 13.65 -13.66 -24.71
C MET A 87 13.34 -14.73 -23.65
N GLY A 88 12.42 -15.66 -23.94
CA GLY A 88 11.98 -16.70 -23.02
C GLY A 88 11.22 -16.15 -21.82
N LEU A 89 10.53 -15.01 -21.98
CA LEU A 89 9.74 -14.37 -20.92
C LEU A 89 8.25 -14.74 -21.00
N VAL A 90 7.74 -14.96 -22.21
CA VAL A 90 6.33 -15.30 -22.50
C VAL A 90 6.25 -16.62 -23.27
N SER A 91 5.13 -17.33 -23.13
CA SER A 91 4.75 -18.50 -23.91
C SER A 91 3.34 -18.33 -24.50
N SER A 92 3.20 -18.44 -25.81
CA SER A 92 1.91 -18.49 -26.53
C SER A 92 1.34 -19.91 -26.71
N LYS A 93 2.01 -20.93 -26.17
CA LYS A 93 1.66 -22.35 -26.42
C LYS A 93 0.63 -22.91 -25.45
N GLU A 94 0.14 -22.11 -24.52
CA GLU A 94 -0.84 -22.57 -23.53
C GLU A 94 -2.26 -22.57 -24.10
N PRO A 95 -3.12 -23.55 -23.76
CA PRO A 95 -4.51 -23.59 -24.20
C PRO A 95 -5.32 -22.34 -23.83
N SER A 96 -4.88 -21.61 -22.80
CA SER A 96 -5.50 -20.40 -22.26
C SER A 96 -5.02 -19.10 -22.92
N GLY A 97 -4.09 -19.14 -23.87
CA GLY A 97 -3.55 -17.95 -24.55
C GLY A 97 -2.11 -17.63 -24.15
N LEU A 98 -1.83 -16.35 -23.90
CA LEU A 98 -0.50 -15.86 -23.53
C LEU A 98 -0.25 -16.07 -22.03
N ALA A 99 0.90 -16.64 -21.68
CA ALA A 99 1.29 -16.86 -20.28
C ALA A 99 2.72 -16.40 -20.01
N LEU A 100 2.98 -15.93 -18.79
CA LEU A 100 4.32 -15.63 -18.32
C LEU A 100 5.08 -16.93 -18.03
N THR A 101 6.33 -16.98 -18.45
CA THR A 101 7.28 -17.97 -17.91
C THR A 101 7.70 -17.57 -16.49
N PRO A 102 8.34 -18.44 -15.70
CA PRO A 102 8.87 -18.06 -14.39
C PRO A 102 9.82 -16.84 -14.44
N ASN A 103 10.62 -16.72 -15.51
CA ASN A 103 11.50 -15.56 -15.71
C ASN A 103 10.72 -14.30 -16.07
N GLY A 104 9.69 -14.41 -16.91
CA GLY A 104 8.78 -13.30 -17.24
C GLY A 104 8.05 -12.80 -16.01
N ARG A 105 7.54 -13.70 -15.18
CA ARG A 105 6.88 -13.39 -13.91
C ARG A 105 7.80 -12.65 -12.94
N ALA A 106 9.02 -13.16 -12.74
CA ALA A 106 10.01 -12.49 -11.90
C ALA A 106 10.38 -11.10 -12.43
N TYR A 107 10.43 -10.94 -13.76
CA TYR A 107 10.66 -9.64 -14.39
C TYR A 107 9.50 -8.69 -14.13
N ALA A 108 8.25 -9.09 -14.43
CA ALA A 108 7.06 -8.28 -14.23
C ALA A 108 6.97 -7.76 -12.79
N LEU A 109 7.14 -8.66 -11.81
CA LEU A 109 7.14 -8.33 -10.39
C LEU A 109 8.23 -7.35 -9.97
N ARG A 110 9.39 -7.39 -10.62
CA ARG A 110 10.45 -6.40 -10.40
C ARG A 110 10.00 -5.01 -10.85
N VAL A 111 9.34 -4.90 -12.00
CA VAL A 111 8.84 -3.62 -12.52
C VAL A 111 7.73 -3.10 -11.62
N ILE A 112 6.76 -3.95 -11.25
CA ILE A 112 5.68 -3.61 -10.31
C ILE A 112 6.25 -3.14 -8.97
N ARG A 113 7.25 -3.84 -8.40
CA ARG A 113 7.92 -3.43 -7.16
C ARG A 113 8.55 -2.04 -7.30
N ILE A 114 9.18 -1.76 -8.43
CA ILE A 114 9.81 -0.46 -8.69
C ILE A 114 8.75 0.64 -8.75
N HIS A 115 7.66 0.42 -9.49
CA HIS A 115 6.54 1.34 -9.62
C HIS A 115 5.97 1.72 -8.24
N ARG A 116 5.50 0.70 -7.51
CA ARG A 116 4.86 0.85 -6.20
C ARG A 116 5.78 1.48 -5.14
N LEU A 117 7.08 1.16 -5.17
CA LEU A 117 8.06 1.83 -4.30
C LEU A 117 8.22 3.32 -4.66
N TRP A 118 8.15 3.66 -5.94
CA TRP A 118 8.31 5.04 -6.38
C TRP A 118 7.08 5.88 -6.05
N GLU A 119 5.87 5.35 -6.27
CA GLU A 119 4.63 6.00 -5.82
C GLU A 119 4.66 6.24 -4.32
N ARG A 120 5.08 5.23 -3.56
CA ARG A 120 5.23 5.35 -2.10
C ARG A 120 6.20 6.46 -1.71
N TYR A 121 7.35 6.52 -2.37
CA TYR A 121 8.32 7.58 -2.16
C TYR A 121 7.76 8.97 -2.49
N LEU A 122 7.04 9.11 -3.62
CA LEU A 122 6.45 10.37 -4.05
C LEU A 122 5.42 10.88 -3.04
N ALA A 123 4.54 9.99 -2.58
CA ALA A 123 3.52 10.27 -1.57
C ALA A 123 4.12 10.72 -0.23
N ASP A 124 5.17 10.02 0.25
CA ASP A 124 5.75 10.29 1.56
C ASP A 124 6.71 11.51 1.56
N GLU A 125 7.39 11.82 0.45
CA GLU A 125 8.56 12.72 0.46
C GLU A 125 8.47 13.99 -0.42
N THR A 126 7.57 14.06 -1.41
CA THR A 126 7.61 15.15 -2.43
C THR A 126 6.47 16.15 -2.38
N GLY A 127 5.37 15.83 -1.67
CA GLY A 127 4.18 16.68 -1.62
C GLY A 127 3.45 16.81 -2.96
N LEU A 128 3.77 15.93 -3.92
CA LEU A 128 3.07 15.81 -5.19
C LEU A 128 1.62 15.37 -4.94
N GLU A 129 0.69 15.85 -5.75
CA GLU A 129 -0.73 15.48 -5.65
C GLU A 129 -0.94 13.98 -5.94
N GLU A 130 -1.93 13.40 -5.27
CA GLU A 130 -2.25 11.97 -5.31
C GLU A 130 -2.54 11.46 -6.74
N THR A 131 -3.15 12.31 -7.58
CA THR A 131 -3.46 11.97 -8.97
C THR A 131 -2.24 11.91 -9.90
N ASP A 132 -1.08 12.41 -9.46
CA ASP A 132 0.13 12.52 -10.29
C ASP A 132 1.17 11.43 -9.95
N TRP A 133 1.03 10.71 -8.84
CA TRP A 133 2.01 9.70 -8.39
C TRP A 133 2.24 8.61 -9.43
N HIS A 134 1.17 8.03 -9.94
CA HIS A 134 1.21 6.97 -10.95
C HIS A 134 2.00 7.39 -12.20
N GLN A 135 1.71 8.59 -12.73
CA GLN A 135 2.34 9.06 -13.96
C GLN A 135 3.85 9.28 -13.80
N GLU A 136 4.27 9.78 -12.64
CA GLU A 136 5.68 9.97 -12.32
C GLU A 136 6.39 8.64 -12.04
N ALA A 137 5.70 7.64 -11.48
CA ALA A 137 6.22 6.29 -11.31
C ALA A 137 6.45 5.56 -12.64
N GLU A 138 5.52 5.62 -13.59
CA GLU A 138 5.69 5.09 -14.95
C GLU A 138 6.96 5.64 -15.63
N ASN A 139 7.25 6.94 -15.45
CA ASN A 139 8.42 7.57 -16.07
C ASN A 139 9.76 7.02 -15.55
N ILE A 140 9.78 6.51 -14.32
CA ILE A 140 11.00 6.08 -13.62
C ILE A 140 11.16 4.56 -13.63
N GLU A 141 10.07 3.79 -13.67
CA GLU A 141 10.12 2.34 -13.46
C GLU A 141 11.02 1.62 -14.46
N HIS A 142 10.99 2.07 -15.71
CA HIS A 142 11.79 1.49 -16.80
C HIS A 142 13.26 1.87 -16.77
N ARG A 143 13.64 2.83 -15.91
CA ARG A 143 15.01 3.35 -15.80
C ARG A 143 15.72 2.85 -14.55
N MET A 144 14.97 2.33 -13.58
CA MET A 144 15.53 1.85 -12.32
C MET A 144 15.96 0.38 -12.39
N THR A 145 17.06 0.07 -11.70
CA THR A 145 17.56 -1.30 -11.49
C THR A 145 17.01 -1.89 -10.19
N ALA A 146 17.04 -3.22 -10.04
CA ALA A 146 16.64 -3.89 -8.79
C ALA A 146 17.46 -3.42 -7.58
N ALA A 147 18.75 -3.16 -7.75
CA ALA A 147 19.62 -2.70 -6.67
C ALA A 147 19.21 -1.30 -6.18
N GLN A 148 18.94 -0.38 -7.09
CA GLN A 148 18.43 0.96 -6.76
C GLN A 148 17.06 0.88 -6.07
N ALA A 149 16.17 -0.01 -6.52
CA ALA A 149 14.89 -0.25 -5.87
C ALA A 149 15.04 -0.74 -4.43
N ASN A 150 15.97 -1.67 -4.20
CA ASN A 150 16.25 -2.18 -2.85
C ASN A 150 16.87 -1.10 -1.96
N GLU A 151 17.73 -0.24 -2.50
CA GLU A 151 18.28 0.89 -1.76
C GLU A 151 17.17 1.89 -1.37
N LEU A 152 16.27 2.22 -2.30
CA LEU A 152 15.12 3.08 -2.03
C LEU A 152 14.20 2.47 -0.96
N ALA A 153 13.85 1.19 -1.10
CA ALA A 153 13.04 0.48 -0.11
C ALA A 153 13.68 0.51 1.27
N ALA A 154 14.98 0.25 1.38
CA ALA A 154 15.70 0.28 2.65
C ALA A 154 15.70 1.68 3.29
N ARG A 155 15.83 2.75 2.49
CA ARG A 155 15.73 4.13 2.99
C ARG A 155 14.35 4.47 3.55
N MET A 156 13.28 3.93 2.95
CA MET A 156 11.89 4.09 3.40
C MET A 156 11.49 3.12 4.53
N GLY A 157 12.42 2.33 5.08
CA GLY A 157 12.12 1.37 6.14
C GLY A 157 11.44 0.08 5.66
N ASN A 158 11.61 -0.28 4.38
CA ASN A 158 11.04 -1.44 3.70
C ASN A 158 9.50 -1.48 3.76
N PRO A 159 8.82 -0.51 3.11
CA PRO A 159 7.37 -0.52 3.05
C PRO A 159 6.86 -1.77 2.33
N ILE A 160 5.71 -2.26 2.80
CA ILE A 160 5.05 -3.48 2.27
C ILE A 160 3.79 -3.18 1.47
N ILE A 161 3.36 -1.92 1.45
CA ILE A 161 2.22 -1.41 0.69
C ILE A 161 2.60 -0.05 0.10
N ASP A 162 2.07 0.25 -1.06
CA ASP A 162 2.19 1.54 -1.71
C ASP A 162 1.15 2.54 -1.12
N PRO A 163 0.99 3.76 -1.69
CA PRO A 163 0.04 4.73 -1.17
C PRO A 163 -1.40 4.47 -1.61
N HIS A 164 -1.64 3.54 -2.55
CA HIS A 164 -2.95 3.08 -3.03
C HIS A 164 -3.44 1.83 -2.27
N GLY A 165 -2.57 1.22 -1.46
CA GLY A 165 -2.87 0.08 -0.58
C GLY A 165 -2.45 -1.25 -1.18
N ASP A 166 -1.77 -1.18 -2.31
CA ASP A 166 -1.39 -2.27 -3.16
C ASP A 166 -0.11 -2.93 -2.58
N PRO A 167 -0.06 -4.26 -2.41
CA PRO A 167 1.07 -4.88 -1.74
C PRO A 167 2.36 -4.77 -2.57
N ILE A 168 3.44 -4.26 -1.98
CA ILE A 168 4.73 -4.16 -2.66
C ILE A 168 5.37 -5.56 -2.72
N PRO A 169 5.63 -6.15 -3.91
CA PRO A 169 6.36 -7.41 -4.01
C PRO A 169 7.71 -7.29 -3.31
N ASN A 170 8.14 -8.29 -2.54
CA ASN A 170 9.45 -8.24 -1.88
C ASN A 170 10.62 -8.42 -2.88
N SER A 171 11.87 -8.43 -2.42
CA SER A 171 13.05 -8.57 -3.30
C SER A 171 13.13 -9.92 -4.03
N THR A 172 12.40 -10.95 -3.59
CA THR A 172 12.29 -12.25 -4.26
C THR A 172 11.06 -12.36 -5.17
N GLY A 173 10.21 -11.34 -5.21
CA GLY A 173 8.98 -11.31 -6.00
C GLY A 173 7.77 -11.94 -5.31
N GLU A 174 7.82 -12.20 -4.00
CA GLU A 174 6.65 -12.65 -3.26
C GLU A 174 5.74 -11.46 -2.95
N ILE A 175 4.44 -11.62 -3.24
CA ILE A 175 3.39 -10.67 -2.89
C ILE A 175 2.59 -11.24 -1.73
N LYS A 176 2.44 -10.46 -0.65
CA LYS A 176 1.50 -10.81 0.41
C LYS A 176 0.09 -10.45 -0.06
N PRO A 177 -0.87 -11.39 -0.09
CA PRO A 177 -2.24 -11.08 -0.51
C PRO A 177 -2.83 -9.96 0.33
N LEU A 178 -3.56 -9.05 -0.33
CA LEU A 178 -4.34 -8.03 0.34
C LEU A 178 -5.50 -8.71 1.09
N ASP A 179 -5.64 -8.38 2.36
CA ASP A 179 -6.77 -8.83 3.19
C ASP A 179 -7.89 -7.79 3.15
N GLY A 180 -8.95 -8.11 2.42
CA GLY A 180 -10.14 -7.27 2.27
C GLY A 180 -11.17 -7.84 1.31
N ILE A 181 -12.31 -7.15 1.23
CA ILE A 181 -13.42 -7.43 0.31
C ILE A 181 -13.81 -6.13 -0.40
N PRO A 182 -14.45 -6.18 -1.59
CA PRO A 182 -14.99 -4.98 -2.22
C PRO A 182 -15.98 -4.25 -1.29
N LEU A 183 -15.99 -2.92 -1.32
CA LEU A 183 -16.93 -2.11 -0.54
C LEU A 183 -18.39 -2.53 -0.75
N SER A 184 -18.73 -2.87 -2.00
CA SER A 184 -20.05 -3.35 -2.42
C SER A 184 -20.48 -4.68 -1.79
N SER A 185 -19.55 -5.40 -1.14
CA SER A 185 -19.81 -6.67 -0.45
C SER A 185 -20.13 -6.51 1.04
N LEU A 186 -20.06 -5.29 1.58
CA LEU A 186 -20.52 -5.03 2.96
C LEU A 186 -22.03 -5.21 3.09
N LYS A 187 -22.52 -5.29 4.33
CA LYS A 187 -23.95 -5.25 4.64
C LYS A 187 -24.29 -3.96 5.38
N PRO A 188 -25.52 -3.43 5.27
CA PRO A 188 -25.98 -2.31 6.09
C PRO A 188 -25.66 -2.51 7.58
N GLY A 189 -25.06 -1.50 8.20
CA GLY A 189 -24.61 -1.50 9.59
C GLY A 189 -23.20 -2.04 9.83
N GLU A 190 -22.56 -2.70 8.86
CA GLU A 190 -21.17 -3.13 8.99
C GLU A 190 -20.21 -1.94 8.96
N ILE A 191 -19.13 -2.04 9.74
CA ILE A 191 -18.05 -1.05 9.82
C ILE A 191 -16.80 -1.68 9.20
N ALA A 192 -16.09 -0.91 8.40
CA ALA A 192 -14.87 -1.36 7.74
C ALA A 192 -13.85 -0.22 7.62
N GLU A 193 -12.60 -0.57 7.35
CA GLU A 193 -11.53 0.35 7.01
C GLU A 193 -11.24 0.22 5.50
N ILE A 194 -11.09 1.33 4.79
CA ILE A 194 -10.60 1.33 3.41
C ILE A 194 -9.13 0.93 3.44
N VAL A 195 -8.78 -0.17 2.78
CA VAL A 195 -7.41 -0.71 2.79
C VAL A 195 -6.73 -0.63 1.44
N HIS A 196 -7.51 -0.44 0.37
CA HIS A 196 -6.99 -0.25 -0.98
C HIS A 196 -8.01 0.51 -1.85
N ILE A 197 -7.49 1.37 -2.70
CA ILE A 197 -8.22 2.16 -3.70
C ILE A 197 -7.53 1.93 -5.04
N GLU A 198 -8.25 1.41 -6.02
CA GLU A 198 -7.73 1.21 -7.37
C GLU A 198 -7.41 2.57 -8.02
N ASP A 199 -6.20 2.71 -8.55
CA ASP A 199 -5.69 3.91 -9.23
C ASP A 199 -6.09 3.96 -10.72
N GLU A 200 -6.51 2.83 -11.30
CA GLU A 200 -7.01 2.74 -12.68
C GLU A 200 -8.48 2.27 -12.78
N PRO A 201 -9.29 2.85 -13.69
CA PRO A 201 -8.93 3.92 -14.62
C PRO A 201 -8.78 5.27 -13.91
N LYS A 202 -7.83 6.12 -14.35
CA LYS A 202 -7.56 7.46 -13.77
C LYS A 202 -8.81 8.31 -13.49
N ALA A 203 -9.82 8.22 -14.36
CA ALA A 203 -11.08 8.97 -14.21
C ALA A 203 -11.95 8.46 -13.04
N ALA A 204 -11.93 7.17 -12.73
CA ALA A 204 -12.59 6.61 -11.56
C ALA A 204 -11.84 7.00 -10.28
N TYR A 205 -10.51 6.86 -10.29
CA TYR A 205 -9.67 7.25 -9.16
C TYR A 205 -9.82 8.73 -8.78
N ALA A 206 -9.77 9.63 -9.77
CA ALA A 206 -9.97 11.06 -9.54
C ALA A 206 -11.35 11.39 -8.92
N GLN A 207 -12.39 10.61 -9.22
CA GLN A 207 -13.71 10.77 -8.58
C GLN A 207 -13.71 10.31 -7.12
N LEU A 208 -12.98 9.23 -6.80
CA LEU A 208 -12.83 8.75 -5.42
C LEU A 208 -12.07 9.77 -4.55
N VAL A 209 -10.97 10.28 -5.07
CA VAL A 209 -10.17 11.35 -4.42
C VAL A 209 -11.00 12.62 -4.25
N ALA A 210 -11.80 13.01 -5.26
CA ALA A 210 -12.71 14.17 -5.15
C ALA A 210 -13.79 13.99 -4.07
N GLN A 211 -14.16 12.76 -3.74
CA GLN A 211 -15.05 12.42 -2.62
C GLN A 211 -14.31 12.35 -1.27
N ARG A 212 -13.02 12.69 -1.24
CA ARG A 212 -12.14 12.64 -0.06
C ARG A 212 -12.02 11.25 0.54
N LEU A 213 -12.15 10.23 -0.30
CA LEU A 213 -11.92 8.85 0.09
C LEU A 213 -10.43 8.57 0.03
N HIS A 214 -9.91 8.00 1.11
CA HIS A 214 -8.49 7.66 1.22
C HIS A 214 -8.30 6.39 2.06
N ILE A 215 -7.11 5.80 1.99
CA ILE A 215 -6.77 4.61 2.76
C ILE A 215 -6.76 4.90 4.26
N GLY A 216 -7.11 3.90 5.05
CA GLY A 216 -7.23 3.96 6.51
C GLY A 216 -8.52 4.61 6.99
N GLN A 217 -9.33 5.15 6.07
CA GLN A 217 -10.59 5.78 6.41
C GLN A 217 -11.58 4.74 6.92
N GLN A 218 -12.25 5.06 8.03
CA GLN A 218 -13.29 4.21 8.59
C GLN A 218 -14.62 4.58 7.98
N ILE A 219 -15.35 3.55 7.57
CA ILE A 219 -16.65 3.69 6.97
C ILE A 219 -17.70 2.85 7.70
N ARG A 220 -18.94 3.32 7.65
CA ARG A 220 -20.11 2.57 8.11
C ARG A 220 -21.10 2.45 6.97
N MET A 221 -21.38 1.23 6.56
CA MET A 221 -22.33 0.98 5.47
C MET A 221 -23.74 1.36 5.93
N ILE A 222 -24.41 2.26 5.20
CA ILE A 222 -25.79 2.67 5.49
C ILE A 222 -26.74 1.80 4.67
N GLU A 223 -26.52 1.74 3.36
CA GLU A 223 -27.43 1.10 2.42
C GLU A 223 -26.74 0.70 1.12
N ILE A 224 -27.16 -0.44 0.55
CA ILE A 224 -26.71 -0.91 -0.76
C ILE A 224 -27.96 -1.13 -1.62
N GLU A 225 -28.10 -0.33 -2.68
CA GLU A 225 -29.13 -0.47 -3.70
C GLU A 225 -28.50 -0.81 -5.06
N GLN A 226 -29.34 -1.13 -6.05
CA GLN A 226 -28.88 -1.47 -7.41
C GLN A 226 -28.16 -0.34 -8.14
N VAL A 227 -28.46 0.92 -7.80
CA VAL A 227 -27.97 2.11 -8.52
C VAL A 227 -27.10 3.04 -7.68
N ARG A 228 -27.08 2.84 -6.35
CA ARG A 228 -26.31 3.66 -5.41
C ARG A 228 -25.94 2.87 -4.16
N ILE A 229 -24.78 3.19 -3.61
CA ILE A 229 -24.30 2.71 -2.31
C ILE A 229 -24.12 3.93 -1.43
N ARG A 230 -24.73 3.90 -0.24
CA ARG A 230 -24.63 4.97 0.75
C ARG A 230 -23.88 4.47 1.97
N PHE A 231 -22.90 5.22 2.40
CA PHE A 231 -22.12 4.92 3.59
C PHE A 231 -21.68 6.22 4.26
N GLU A 232 -21.38 6.15 5.54
CA GLU A 232 -20.79 7.25 6.27
C GLU A 232 -19.27 7.08 6.28
N ALA A 233 -18.52 8.13 5.97
CA ALA A 233 -17.07 8.19 6.05
C ALA A 233 -16.68 9.42 6.88
N ASP A 234 -15.94 9.24 7.97
CA ASP A 234 -15.57 10.30 8.92
C ASP A 234 -16.73 11.19 9.41
N GLY A 235 -17.95 10.65 9.45
CA GLY A 235 -19.16 11.35 9.91
C GLY A 235 -19.93 12.10 8.81
N GLU A 236 -19.45 12.08 7.57
CA GLU A 236 -20.16 12.62 6.40
C GLU A 236 -20.81 11.49 5.59
N GLU A 237 -21.97 11.74 5.01
CA GLU A 237 -22.63 10.78 4.12
C GLU A 237 -22.01 10.83 2.72
N CYS A 238 -21.51 9.69 2.25
CA CYS A 238 -20.96 9.49 0.92
C CYS A 238 -21.89 8.62 0.08
N VAL A 239 -21.98 8.93 -1.21
CA VAL A 239 -22.81 8.20 -2.18
C VAL A 239 -21.98 7.84 -3.40
N LEU A 240 -21.87 6.54 -3.67
CA LEU A 240 -21.15 5.99 -4.82
C LEU A 240 -22.07 5.20 -5.74
N ALA A 241 -21.77 5.23 -7.04
CA ALA A 241 -22.30 4.25 -7.96
C ALA A 241 -21.68 2.86 -7.65
N PRO A 242 -22.42 1.74 -7.78
CA PRO A 242 -21.90 0.41 -7.47
C PRO A 242 -20.61 0.05 -8.23
N LEU A 243 -20.47 0.50 -9.48
CA LEU A 243 -19.25 0.30 -10.27
C LEU A 243 -18.05 1.06 -9.68
N LEU A 244 -18.25 2.27 -9.14
CA LEU A 244 -17.17 3.02 -8.52
C LEU A 244 -16.76 2.37 -7.18
N ALA A 245 -17.71 1.77 -6.47
CA ALA A 245 -17.46 1.05 -5.23
C ALA A 245 -16.68 -0.27 -5.41
N THR A 246 -16.63 -0.86 -6.61
CA THR A 246 -15.77 -2.04 -6.84
C THR A 246 -14.29 -1.71 -6.87
N HIS A 247 -13.93 -0.44 -7.07
CA HIS A 247 -12.55 0.07 -6.99
C HIS A 247 -12.10 0.33 -5.54
N LEU A 248 -12.96 0.08 -4.55
CA LEU A 248 -12.63 0.21 -3.14
C LEU A 248 -12.61 -1.16 -2.49
N THR A 249 -11.49 -1.50 -1.87
CA THR A 249 -11.37 -2.69 -1.03
C THR A 249 -11.31 -2.28 0.42
N VAL A 250 -12.12 -2.96 1.24
CA VAL A 250 -12.29 -2.65 2.65
C VAL A 250 -12.04 -3.90 3.50
N ARG A 251 -11.50 -3.70 4.70
CA ARG A 251 -11.36 -4.76 5.71
C ARG A 251 -12.38 -4.54 6.80
N LYS A 252 -13.23 -5.54 7.05
CA LYS A 252 -14.24 -5.46 8.10
C LYS A 252 -13.56 -5.24 9.44
N ILE A 253 -14.04 -4.24 10.17
CA ILE A 253 -13.67 -4.06 11.56
C ILE A 253 -14.70 -4.86 12.34
N GLU A 254 -14.33 -6.06 12.76
CA GLU A 254 -15.15 -6.81 13.70
C GLU A 254 -15.29 -5.95 14.96
N ARG A 255 -16.53 -5.65 15.30
CA ARG A 255 -16.86 -4.99 16.57
C ARG A 255 -16.48 -6.02 17.63
N ASN A 256 -15.26 -5.90 18.16
CA ASN A 256 -14.70 -6.88 19.07
C ASN A 256 -15.74 -7.17 20.16
N GLU A 257 -16.25 -8.41 20.24
CA GLU A 257 -17.25 -8.80 21.25
C GLU A 257 -16.69 -8.59 22.68
N GLU A 258 -15.36 -8.51 22.82
CA GLU A 258 -14.71 -8.08 24.06
C GLU A 258 -15.17 -6.67 24.51
N ALA A 259 -15.60 -5.79 23.60
CA ALA A 259 -16.21 -4.50 23.94
C ALA A 259 -17.58 -4.63 24.63
N GLN A 260 -18.15 -5.84 24.72
CA GLN A 260 -19.34 -6.16 25.52
C GLN A 260 -19.01 -6.73 26.91
N THR A 261 -17.76 -7.05 27.24
CA THR A 261 -17.43 -7.26 28.66
C THR A 261 -17.49 -5.90 29.36
N SER A 262 -18.32 -5.77 30.38
CA SER A 262 -18.39 -4.57 31.20
C SER A 262 -17.03 -4.36 31.87
N PHE A 263 -16.19 -3.53 31.26
CA PHE A 263 -14.90 -3.20 31.83
C PHE A 263 -15.06 -2.25 33.02
N ARG A 264 -14.38 -2.57 34.11
CA ARG A 264 -14.20 -1.65 35.25
C ARG A 264 -12.89 -0.89 35.06
N THR A 265 -12.76 0.28 35.67
CA THR A 265 -11.48 0.99 35.72
C THR A 265 -10.68 0.56 36.94
N LEU A 266 -9.35 0.57 36.84
CA LEU A 266 -8.46 0.07 37.89
C LEU A 266 -8.63 0.79 39.25
N ASN A 267 -9.07 2.06 39.24
CA ASN A 267 -9.36 2.80 40.48
C ASN A 267 -10.54 2.23 41.29
N THR A 268 -11.41 1.42 40.66
CA THR A 268 -12.57 0.78 41.31
C THR A 268 -12.23 -0.55 41.97
N LEU A 269 -10.98 -1.02 41.89
CA LEU A 269 -10.52 -2.26 42.49
C LEU A 269 -10.43 -2.08 44.02
N ALA A 270 -11.06 -2.98 44.78
CA ALA A 270 -11.00 -3.01 46.23
C ALA A 270 -9.66 -3.59 46.74
N ASP A 271 -9.34 -3.35 48.01
CA ASP A 271 -8.08 -3.82 48.59
C ASP A 271 -8.06 -5.35 48.67
N GLY A 272 -7.01 -5.96 48.12
CA GLY A 272 -6.87 -7.41 47.98
C GLY A 272 -7.68 -8.02 46.82
N GLU A 273 -8.47 -7.25 46.08
CA GLU A 273 -9.16 -7.72 44.87
C GLU A 273 -8.13 -7.87 43.72
N GLU A 274 -8.17 -9.02 43.03
CA GLU A 274 -7.37 -9.27 41.84
C GLU A 274 -8.22 -9.11 40.57
N ALA A 275 -7.64 -8.48 39.57
CA ALA A 275 -8.25 -8.34 38.25
C ALA A 275 -7.21 -8.59 37.15
N VAL A 276 -7.69 -8.71 35.92
CA VAL A 276 -6.84 -8.82 34.72
C VAL A 276 -6.96 -7.52 33.94
N VAL A 277 -5.82 -6.95 33.55
CA VAL A 277 -5.79 -5.76 32.67
C VAL A 277 -6.43 -6.12 31.34
N ALA A 278 -7.51 -5.43 30.98
CA ALA A 278 -8.15 -5.54 29.67
C ALA A 278 -7.47 -4.61 28.65
N GLY A 279 -7.04 -3.44 29.08
CA GLY A 279 -6.30 -2.51 28.23
C GLY A 279 -6.08 -1.14 28.87
N VAL A 280 -5.38 -0.28 28.15
CA VAL A 280 -5.19 1.13 28.54
C VAL A 280 -5.97 2.01 27.56
N SER A 281 -6.70 2.98 28.09
CA SER A 281 -7.52 3.92 27.33
C SER A 281 -6.75 4.57 26.18
N ARG A 282 -7.39 4.67 25.02
CA ARG A 282 -6.84 5.34 23.82
C ARG A 282 -6.61 6.85 24.03
N ALA A 283 -7.22 7.43 25.06
CA ALA A 283 -6.95 8.81 25.49
C ALA A 283 -5.60 8.96 26.22
N CYS A 284 -5.05 7.88 26.77
CA CYS A 284 -3.71 7.85 27.35
C CYS A 284 -2.68 7.74 26.22
N ARG A 285 -1.95 8.81 25.93
CA ARG A 285 -0.97 8.88 24.81
C ARG A 285 0.42 9.28 25.30
N GLY A 286 1.42 9.12 24.43
CA GLY A 286 2.79 9.61 24.67
C GLY A 286 3.51 8.91 25.83
N ILE A 287 4.30 9.68 26.59
CA ILE A 287 5.18 9.21 27.66
C ILE A 287 4.39 8.43 28.73
N GLN A 288 3.19 8.90 29.06
CA GLN A 288 2.35 8.24 30.07
C GLN A 288 1.98 6.82 29.65
N ARG A 289 1.54 6.63 28.40
CA ARG A 289 1.20 5.30 27.87
C ARG A 289 2.41 4.38 27.86
N ARG A 290 3.55 4.86 27.34
CA ARG A 290 4.79 4.08 27.29
C ARG A 290 5.20 3.61 28.69
N ARG A 291 5.20 4.51 29.67
CA ARG A 291 5.52 4.18 31.07
C ARG A 291 4.59 3.13 31.67
N LEU A 292 3.28 3.18 31.42
CA LEU A 292 2.35 2.17 31.92
C LEU A 292 2.64 0.79 31.29
N LEU A 293 2.93 0.74 30.00
CA LEU A 293 3.29 -0.50 29.30
C LEU A 293 4.63 -1.07 29.82
N ASP A 294 5.63 -0.21 30.06
CA ASP A 294 6.94 -0.59 30.61
C ASP A 294 6.82 -1.16 32.04
N LEU A 295 5.85 -0.68 32.81
CA LEU A 295 5.50 -1.19 34.14
C LEU A 295 4.71 -2.51 34.10
N GLY A 296 4.46 -3.06 32.91
CA GLY A 296 3.76 -4.33 32.72
C GLY A 296 2.23 -4.22 32.70
N ILE A 297 1.68 -3.01 32.56
CA ILE A 297 0.23 -2.78 32.43
C ILE A 297 -0.16 -2.99 30.97
N VAL A 298 -0.17 -4.26 30.56
CA VAL A 298 -0.54 -4.72 29.23
C VAL A 298 -1.72 -5.68 29.31
N PRO A 299 -2.57 -5.78 28.28
CA PRO A 299 -3.68 -6.73 28.24
C PRO A 299 -3.26 -8.14 28.68
N GLY A 300 -4.05 -8.76 29.55
CA GLY A 300 -3.79 -10.10 30.11
C GLY A 300 -2.94 -10.12 31.39
N SER A 301 -2.38 -8.99 31.84
CA SER A 301 -1.59 -8.95 33.07
C SER A 301 -2.48 -8.94 34.33
N SER A 302 -2.17 -9.77 35.32
CA SER A 302 -2.84 -9.75 36.63
C SER A 302 -2.37 -8.56 37.47
N ILE A 303 -3.32 -7.88 38.10
CA ILE A 303 -3.11 -6.69 38.91
C ILE A 303 -3.98 -6.74 40.16
N SER A 304 -3.42 -6.36 41.32
CA SER A 304 -4.15 -6.28 42.59
C SER A 304 -3.88 -4.96 43.31
N ALA A 305 -4.87 -4.44 44.04
CA ALA A 305 -4.69 -3.26 44.88
C ALA A 305 -4.20 -3.69 46.27
N GLU A 306 -3.07 -3.15 46.74
CA GLU A 306 -2.47 -3.58 48.02
C GLU A 306 -2.46 -2.49 49.09
N ILE A 307 -2.07 -1.26 48.72
CA ILE A 307 -1.81 -0.20 49.69
C ILE A 307 -2.43 1.09 49.18
N ARG A 308 -3.21 1.77 50.01
CA ARG A 308 -3.70 3.13 49.72
C ARG A 308 -2.92 4.16 50.54
N GLY A 309 -2.62 5.30 49.93
CA GLY A 309 -2.10 6.45 50.67
C GLY A 309 -3.08 6.93 51.75
N ALA A 310 -2.59 7.73 52.71
CA ALA A 310 -3.38 8.21 53.85
C ALA A 310 -4.65 9.03 53.45
N GLY A 311 -4.70 9.54 52.20
CA GLY A 311 -5.87 10.21 51.62
C GLY A 311 -6.58 9.43 50.52
N GLY A 312 -6.29 8.14 50.34
CA GLY A 312 -6.88 7.28 49.31
C GLY A 312 -6.21 7.33 47.92
N ASP A 313 -5.32 8.29 47.68
CA ASP A 313 -4.52 8.45 46.46
C ASP A 313 -3.06 8.84 46.82
N PRO A 314 -2.02 8.30 46.17
CA PRO A 314 -2.02 7.22 45.18
C PRO A 314 -2.35 5.85 45.78
N VAL A 315 -2.74 4.92 44.90
CA VAL A 315 -2.93 3.51 45.24
C VAL A 315 -1.75 2.70 44.70
N GLY A 316 -1.17 1.86 45.55
CA GLY A 316 -0.14 0.88 45.22
C GLY A 316 -0.77 -0.39 44.67
N TYR A 317 -0.45 -0.70 43.41
CA TYR A 317 -0.92 -1.89 42.71
C TYR A 317 0.23 -2.88 42.53
N ARG A 318 0.01 -4.15 42.83
CA ARG A 318 0.98 -5.21 42.50
C ARG A 318 0.74 -5.68 41.08
N ILE A 319 1.78 -5.58 40.25
CA ILE A 319 1.77 -5.96 38.84
C ILE A 319 3.02 -6.79 38.58
N ARG A 320 2.86 -8.03 38.13
CA ARG A 320 4.00 -8.95 37.84
C ARG A 320 5.03 -9.03 38.97
N GLY A 321 4.57 -8.99 40.23
CA GLY A 321 5.42 -9.06 41.42
C GLY A 321 6.03 -7.73 41.87
N ALA A 322 5.93 -6.65 41.08
CA ALA A 322 6.38 -5.31 41.45
C ALA A 322 5.24 -4.48 42.03
N LEU A 323 5.50 -3.67 43.06
CA LEU A 323 4.55 -2.71 43.61
C LEU A 323 4.70 -1.36 42.92
N VAL A 324 3.63 -0.89 42.29
CA VAL A 324 3.60 0.35 41.51
C VAL A 324 2.54 1.29 42.07
N ALA A 325 2.96 2.47 42.54
CA ALA A 325 2.03 3.51 42.97
C ALA A 325 1.50 4.29 41.75
N LEU A 326 0.19 4.24 41.54
CA LEU A 326 -0.51 4.98 40.49
C LEU A 326 -1.47 5.98 41.11
N ARG A 327 -1.49 7.20 40.56
CA ARG A 327 -2.50 8.20 40.90
C ARG A 327 -3.85 7.84 40.29
N GLU A 328 -4.93 8.33 40.86
CA GLU A 328 -6.30 8.10 40.40
C GLU A 328 -6.50 8.51 38.94
N THR A 329 -5.87 9.62 38.52
CA THR A 329 -5.89 10.09 37.12
C THR A 329 -5.28 9.10 36.14
N GLN A 330 -4.36 8.25 36.61
CA GLN A 330 -3.70 7.21 35.81
C GLN A 330 -4.48 5.90 35.88
N SER A 331 -4.95 5.48 37.06
CA SER A 331 -5.71 4.24 37.22
C SER A 331 -7.10 4.29 36.59
N LYS A 332 -7.73 5.47 36.47
CA LYS A 332 -8.96 5.67 35.67
C LYS A 332 -8.79 5.38 34.17
N GLN A 333 -7.56 5.43 33.67
CA GLN A 333 -7.26 5.18 32.26
C GLN A 333 -6.91 3.72 31.97
N ILE A 334 -6.93 2.84 32.99
CA ILE A 334 -6.62 1.42 32.85
C ILE A 334 -7.93 0.65 33.04
N PHE A 335 -8.29 -0.13 32.03
CA PHE A 335 -9.45 -1.00 32.04
C PHE A 335 -9.07 -2.39 32.52
N ILE A 336 -9.90 -2.95 33.39
CA ILE A 336 -9.74 -4.25 34.00
C ILE A 336 -11.01 -5.10 33.80
N LYS A 337 -10.82 -6.41 33.78
CA LYS A 337 -11.87 -7.43 33.83
C LYS A 337 -11.66 -8.31 35.06
N GLU A 338 -12.75 -8.87 35.60
CA GLU A 338 -12.66 -9.84 36.68
C GLU A 338 -11.82 -11.05 36.24
N LYS A 339 -11.07 -11.60 37.19
CA LYS A 339 -10.31 -12.83 36.96
C LYS A 339 -11.31 -13.98 36.98
N ASP A 340 -11.63 -14.55 35.82
CA ASP A 340 -12.49 -15.74 35.74
C ASP A 340 -11.92 -16.81 36.67
N VAL A 341 -12.68 -17.14 37.71
CA VAL A 341 -12.41 -18.28 38.58
C VAL A 341 -12.77 -19.53 37.78
N ILE A 342 -11.90 -19.91 36.83
CA ILE A 342 -11.93 -21.27 36.32
C ILE A 342 -11.58 -22.14 37.53
N ASN A 343 -12.59 -22.80 38.07
CA ASN A 343 -12.46 -23.86 39.05
C ASN A 343 -11.38 -24.84 38.57
N GLU A 344 -10.21 -24.79 39.18
CA GLU A 344 -9.35 -25.96 39.37
C GLU A 344 -10.08 -26.94 40.30
N ARG A 345 -11.12 -27.57 39.76
CA ARG A 345 -11.70 -28.80 40.27
C ARG A 345 -11.92 -29.70 39.08
N TYR A 346 -10.86 -30.38 38.65
CA TYR A 346 -10.89 -31.80 38.31
C TYR A 346 -9.44 -32.30 38.31
N ASN A 347 -9.15 -33.08 39.36
CA ASN A 347 -8.13 -34.11 39.56
C ASN A 347 -6.83 -34.09 38.75
#